data_AF-A0A4U2YYJ2-F1
#
_entry.id   AF-A0A4U2YYJ2-F1
#
_cell.length_a   1.000
_cell.length_b   1.000
_cell.length_c   1.000
_cell.angle_alpha   90.00
_cell.angle_beta   90.00
_cell.angle_gamma   90.00
#
_symmetry.space_group_name_H-M   'P 1'
#
loop_
_entity.id
_entity.type
_entity.pdbx_description
1 polymer ?
#
loop_
_entity_poly.entity_id
_entity_poly.type
_entity_poly.pdbx_seq_one_letter_code
_entity_poly.pdbx_strand_id
1 'polypeptide(L)'
;MIVILIMVGSKPLFTILKRKQLEQNIARSGIRDIDLMDGFQFEAYLKVLFSRSGYHVTVTPKSGDYGADLVLTKGTKKIVVQAKRYGYGNRVSLGAVQEIYAARAYYGADEAWVVTNSEFTKQAGILGSACCVKLINRNALSQMILKINPSQTPREIYETVNPAPRECKKCGSPMFVRSVQKRERKFFGCSNYPKCTYTENINKD
;
A
#
# COMPACT_ATOMS: atom_id res chain seq x y z
N MET A 1 -10.00 -54.46 24.24
CA MET A 1 -10.82 -53.38 23.66
C MET A 1 -9.95 -52.14 23.52
N ILE A 2 -9.38 -51.92 22.33
CA ILE A 2 -8.59 -50.71 22.03
C ILE A 2 -9.56 -49.64 21.56
N VAL A 3 -9.66 -48.55 22.33
CA VAL A 3 -10.39 -47.34 21.93
C VAL A 3 -9.54 -46.61 20.88
N ILE A 4 -9.91 -46.75 19.61
CA ILE A 4 -9.35 -45.92 18.53
C ILE A 4 -10.03 -44.56 18.64
N LEU A 5 -9.33 -43.60 19.25
CA LEU A 5 -9.74 -42.19 19.26
C LEU A 5 -9.46 -41.61 17.86
N ILE A 6 -10.49 -41.60 17.00
CA ILE A 6 -10.38 -40.99 15.68
C ILE A 6 -10.29 -39.46 15.88
N MET A 7 -9.10 -38.88 15.70
CA MET A 7 -8.91 -37.42 15.62
C MET A 7 -9.51 -36.86 14.31
N VAL A 8 -10.84 -36.79 14.23
CA VAL A 8 -11.51 -36.11 13.13
C VAL A 8 -11.48 -34.59 13.36
N GLY A 9 -10.50 -33.93 12.75
CA GLY A 9 -10.68 -32.61 12.14
C GLY A 9 -10.81 -31.37 13.03
N SER A 10 -9.71 -30.90 13.62
CA SER A 10 -9.58 -29.53 14.19
C SER A 10 -9.35 -28.42 13.14
N LYS A 11 -9.29 -28.76 11.84
CA LYS A 11 -9.07 -27.82 10.74
C LYS A 11 -10.04 -26.62 10.68
N PRO A 12 -11.37 -26.75 10.89
CA PRO A 12 -12.26 -25.60 10.81
C PRO A 12 -12.00 -24.60 11.95
N LEU A 13 -11.85 -25.07 13.19
CA LEU A 13 -11.56 -24.21 14.35
C LEU A 13 -10.22 -23.48 14.21
N PHE A 14 -9.16 -24.19 13.80
CA PHE A 14 -7.84 -23.59 13.56
C PHE A 14 -7.88 -22.53 12.45
N THR A 15 -8.67 -22.76 11.40
CA THR A 15 -8.89 -21.80 10.31
C THR A 15 -9.66 -20.57 10.79
N ILE A 16 -10.68 -20.75 11.65
CA ILE A 16 -11.45 -19.66 12.27
C ILE A 16 -10.57 -18.80 13.19
N LEU A 17 -9.74 -19.43 14.03
CA LEU A 17 -8.81 -18.71 14.92
C LEU A 17 -7.76 -17.92 14.14
N LYS A 18 -7.16 -18.51 13.10
CA LYS A 18 -6.24 -17.79 12.20
C LYS A 18 -6.92 -16.59 11.51
N ARG A 19 -8.18 -16.75 11.09
CA ARG A 19 -8.96 -15.66 10.48
C ARG A 19 -9.23 -14.54 11.47
N LYS A 20 -9.65 -14.86 12.70
CA LYS A 20 -9.81 -13.88 13.78
C LYS A 20 -8.51 -13.15 14.09
N GLN A 21 -7.39 -13.87 14.19
CA GLN A 21 -6.08 -13.27 14.42
C GLN A 21 -5.67 -12.34 13.27
N LEU A 22 -5.93 -12.75 12.03
CA LEU A 22 -5.65 -11.92 10.85
C LEU A 22 -6.49 -10.64 10.87
N GLU A 23 -7.78 -10.74 11.15
CA GLU A 23 -8.68 -9.59 11.28
C GLU A 23 -8.24 -8.64 12.40
N GLN A 24 -7.81 -9.17 13.53
CA GLN A 24 -7.23 -8.38 14.62
C GLN A 24 -5.92 -7.69 14.20
N ASN A 25 -5.05 -8.39 13.48
CA ASN A 25 -3.79 -7.82 13.00
C ASN A 25 -4.06 -6.67 12.01
N ILE A 26 -5.00 -6.87 11.08
CA ILE A 26 -5.45 -5.82 10.14
C ILE A 26 -6.04 -4.63 10.92
N ALA A 27 -6.86 -4.86 11.93
CA ALA A 27 -7.45 -3.77 12.72
C ALA A 27 -6.38 -2.96 13.45
N ARG A 28 -5.38 -3.63 14.04
CA ARG A 28 -4.33 -3.00 14.84
C ARG A 28 -3.23 -2.34 14.01
N SER A 29 -3.02 -2.74 12.76
CA SER A 29 -1.95 -2.20 11.91
C SER A 29 -2.22 -0.78 11.41
N GLY A 30 -3.44 -0.24 11.58
CA GLY A 30 -3.83 1.04 10.99
C GLY A 30 -3.98 0.99 9.46
N ILE A 31 -4.06 -0.20 8.85
CA ILE A 31 -4.19 -0.31 7.39
C ILE A 31 -5.50 0.27 6.84
N ARG A 32 -6.50 0.49 7.71
CA ARG A 32 -7.73 1.23 7.36
C ARG A 32 -7.47 2.70 7.08
N ASP A 33 -6.46 3.31 7.71
CA ASP A 33 -6.07 4.69 7.43
C ASP A 33 -5.30 4.75 6.10
N ILE A 34 -4.52 3.71 5.79
CA ILE A 34 -3.88 3.55 4.46
C ILE A 34 -4.94 3.48 3.36
N ASP A 35 -6.09 2.86 3.62
CA ASP A 35 -7.19 2.81 2.65
C ASP A 35 -7.77 4.20 2.32
N LEU A 36 -7.50 5.22 3.15
CA LEU A 36 -7.94 6.61 2.92
C LEU A 36 -6.90 7.47 2.18
N MET A 37 -5.65 7.01 2.12
CA MET A 37 -4.54 7.71 1.48
C MET A 37 -4.70 7.73 -0.05
N ASP A 38 -4.06 8.70 -0.70
CA ASP A 38 -3.72 8.57 -2.12
C ASP A 38 -2.37 7.83 -2.30
N GLY A 39 -1.92 7.66 -3.55
CA GLY A 39 -0.63 7.03 -3.83
C GLY A 39 0.55 7.75 -3.17
N PHE A 40 0.55 9.09 -3.22
CA PHE A 40 1.64 9.91 -2.68
C PHE A 40 1.77 9.81 -1.16
N GLN A 41 0.66 9.87 -0.43
CA GLN A 41 0.65 9.65 1.02
C GLN A 41 1.10 8.22 1.37
N PHE A 42 0.75 7.23 0.55
CA PHE A 42 1.18 5.85 0.76
C PHE A 42 2.69 5.67 0.56
N GLU A 43 3.27 6.26 -0.48
CA GLU A 43 4.72 6.29 -0.69
C GLU A 43 5.44 6.96 0.51
N ALA A 44 4.91 8.09 0.99
CA ALA A 44 5.43 8.77 2.16
C ALA A 44 5.37 7.88 3.42
N TYR A 45 4.28 7.13 3.61
CA TYR A 45 4.16 6.17 4.69
C TYR A 45 5.18 5.03 4.57
N LEU A 46 5.33 4.45 3.38
CA LEU A 46 6.31 3.37 3.14
C LEU A 46 7.74 3.85 3.38
N LYS A 47 8.07 5.10 3.03
CA LYS A 47 9.35 5.72 3.37
C LYS A 47 9.61 5.67 4.88
N VAL A 48 8.65 6.09 5.71
CA VAL A 48 8.78 6.05 7.17
C VAL A 48 8.92 4.61 7.68
N LEU A 49 8.07 3.71 7.20
CA LEU A 49 8.05 2.31 7.60
C LEU A 49 9.38 1.59 7.32
N PHE A 50 9.93 1.76 6.11
CA PHE A 50 11.20 1.16 5.73
C PHE A 50 12.39 1.84 6.41
N SER A 51 12.36 3.16 6.59
CA SER A 51 13.38 3.88 7.36
C SER A 51 13.48 3.32 8.79
N ARG A 52 12.33 3.09 9.43
CA ARG A 52 12.29 2.49 10.78
C ARG A 52 12.76 1.03 10.81
N SER A 53 12.69 0.32 9.68
CA SER A 53 13.24 -1.03 9.51
C SER A 53 14.76 -1.05 9.26
N GLY A 54 15.41 0.11 9.32
CA GLY A 54 16.85 0.27 9.14
C GLY A 54 17.30 0.30 7.69
N TYR A 55 16.44 0.71 6.75
CA TYR A 55 16.84 1.03 5.38
C TYR A 55 17.11 2.53 5.24
N HIS A 56 18.08 2.90 4.41
CA HIS A 56 18.07 4.23 3.82
C HIS A 56 17.09 4.22 2.64
N VAL A 57 16.22 5.22 2.57
CA VAL A 57 15.11 5.24 1.61
C VAL A 57 15.15 6.51 0.78
N THR A 58 15.19 6.35 -0.54
CA THR A 58 15.07 7.44 -1.52
C THR A 58 13.75 7.29 -2.26
N VAL A 59 12.96 8.36 -2.34
CA VAL A 59 11.75 8.42 -3.18
C VAL A 59 12.17 8.85 -4.57
N THR A 60 11.68 8.18 -5.60
CA THR A 60 12.02 8.50 -6.99
C THR A 60 11.26 9.75 -7.47
N PRO A 61 11.73 10.43 -8.54
CA PRO A 61 11.01 11.54 -9.13
C PRO A 61 9.65 11.09 -9.68
N LYS A 62 8.64 11.97 -9.72
CA LYS A 62 7.31 11.64 -10.26
C LYS A 62 7.29 11.34 -11.76
N SER A 63 8.33 11.73 -12.50
CA SER A 63 8.47 11.50 -13.92
C SER A 63 9.83 10.87 -14.22
N GLY A 64 9.86 9.93 -15.15
CA GLY A 64 11.09 9.20 -15.47
C GLY A 64 11.60 8.34 -14.30
N ASP A 65 10.68 7.75 -13.54
CA ASP A 65 10.96 6.85 -12.42
C ASP A 65 11.29 5.41 -12.86
N TYR A 66 11.02 5.10 -14.14
CA TYR A 66 11.21 3.79 -14.75
C TYR A 66 10.50 2.65 -14.00
N GLY A 67 9.38 2.95 -13.33
CA GLY A 67 8.54 1.94 -12.66
C GLY A 67 9.01 1.52 -11.26
N ALA A 68 9.68 2.42 -10.52
CA ALA A 68 9.91 2.25 -9.09
C ALA A 68 9.59 3.56 -8.36
N ASP A 69 8.87 3.48 -7.24
CA ASP A 69 8.51 4.65 -6.42
C ASP A 69 9.54 4.89 -5.30
N LEU A 70 10.22 3.84 -4.83
CA LEU A 70 11.27 3.93 -3.80
C LEU A 70 12.50 3.10 -4.19
N VAL A 71 13.66 3.58 -3.77
CA VAL A 71 14.92 2.84 -3.75
C VAL A 71 15.38 2.71 -2.30
N LEU A 72 15.50 1.47 -1.82
CA LEU A 72 15.99 1.15 -0.47
C LEU A 72 17.42 0.65 -0.54
N THR A 73 18.23 1.02 0.45
CA THR A 73 19.57 0.44 0.64
C THR A 73 19.80 0.03 2.09
N LYS A 74 20.36 -1.15 2.31
CA LYS A 74 20.78 -1.64 3.64
C LYS A 74 22.04 -2.49 3.51
N GLY A 75 23.14 -1.98 4.07
CA GLY A 75 24.46 -2.53 3.75
C GLY A 75 24.74 -2.41 2.26
N THR A 76 25.15 -3.51 1.62
CA THR A 76 25.42 -3.56 0.17
C THR A 76 24.17 -3.83 -0.67
N LYS A 77 23.05 -4.18 -0.05
CA LYS A 77 21.82 -4.56 -0.77
C LYS A 77 21.04 -3.33 -1.21
N LYS A 78 20.71 -3.27 -2.50
CA LYS A 78 19.82 -2.28 -3.12
C LYS A 78 18.52 -2.94 -3.55
N ILE A 79 17.40 -2.32 -3.21
CA ILE A 79 16.06 -2.84 -3.47
C ILE A 79 15.24 -1.74 -4.14
N VAL A 80 14.59 -2.05 -5.26
CA VAL A 80 13.58 -1.16 -5.84
C VAL A 80 12.18 -1.58 -5.40
N VAL A 81 11.31 -0.61 -5.13
CA VAL A 81 9.95 -0.85 -4.68
C VAL A 81 8.96 -0.08 -5.55
N GLN A 82 7.96 -0.79 -6.08
CA GLN A 82 6.73 -0.19 -6.61
C GLN A 82 5.66 -0.26 -5.52
N ALA A 83 5.10 0.88 -5.16
CA ALA A 83 3.94 1.05 -4.31
C ALA A 83 2.66 1.14 -5.15
N LYS A 84 1.66 0.31 -4.85
CA LYS A 84 0.32 0.39 -5.45
C LYS A 84 -0.74 0.50 -4.36
N ARG A 85 -1.27 1.71 -4.15
CA ARG A 85 -2.37 1.97 -3.21
C ARG A 85 -3.70 1.91 -3.97
N TYR A 86 -4.54 0.92 -3.67
CA TYR A 86 -5.81 0.67 -4.36
C TYR A 86 -7.03 0.79 -3.44
N GLY A 87 -8.14 1.21 -4.04
CA GLY A 87 -9.46 1.16 -3.43
C GLY A 87 -9.95 -0.27 -3.14
N TYR A 88 -10.97 -0.37 -2.28
CA TYR A 88 -11.55 -1.64 -1.87
C TYR A 88 -12.04 -2.49 -3.06
N GLY A 89 -11.71 -3.78 -3.08
CA GLY A 89 -12.13 -4.73 -4.11
C GLY A 89 -11.22 -4.78 -5.34
N ASN A 90 -10.33 -3.81 -5.53
CA ASN A 90 -9.39 -3.79 -6.67
C ASN A 90 -8.15 -4.62 -6.37
N ARG A 91 -7.65 -5.39 -7.35
CA ARG A 91 -6.46 -6.22 -7.21
C ARG A 91 -5.32 -5.76 -8.11
N VAL A 92 -4.09 -5.85 -7.61
CA VAL A 92 -2.89 -5.48 -8.38
C VAL A 92 -2.68 -6.48 -9.52
N SER A 93 -2.66 -5.94 -10.75
CA SER A 93 -2.47 -6.70 -11.99
C SER A 93 -0.99 -6.97 -12.26
N LEU A 94 -0.71 -7.72 -13.33
CA LEU A 94 0.65 -8.09 -13.73
C LEU A 94 1.51 -6.88 -14.14
N GLY A 95 0.91 -5.74 -14.52
CA GLY A 95 1.63 -4.55 -14.95
C GLY A 95 2.62 -4.04 -13.90
N ALA A 96 2.21 -4.01 -12.62
CA ALA A 96 3.09 -3.60 -11.53
C ALA A 96 4.33 -4.50 -11.38
N VAL A 97 4.21 -5.78 -11.73
CA VAL A 97 5.34 -6.72 -11.71
C VAL A 97 6.27 -6.48 -12.90
N GLN A 98 5.71 -6.20 -14.08
CA GLN A 98 6.49 -5.87 -15.28
C GLN A 98 7.29 -4.57 -15.09
N GLU A 99 6.65 -3.53 -14.55
CA GLU A 99 7.25 -2.24 -14.22
C GLU A 99 8.46 -2.42 -13.30
N ILE A 100 8.27 -3.04 -12.13
CA ILE A 100 9.36 -3.15 -11.15
C ILE A 100 10.46 -4.13 -11.59
N TYR A 101 10.13 -5.13 -12.40
CA TYR A 101 11.12 -6.03 -12.97
C TYR A 101 12.08 -5.29 -13.90
N ALA A 102 11.56 -4.41 -14.77
CA ALA A 102 12.39 -3.54 -15.60
C ALA A 102 13.19 -2.52 -14.76
N ALA A 103 12.53 -1.91 -13.77
CA ALA A 103 13.17 -0.97 -12.85
C ALA A 103 14.39 -1.58 -12.13
N ARG A 104 14.30 -2.85 -11.74
CA ARG A 104 15.42 -3.57 -11.10
C ARG A 104 16.70 -3.49 -11.91
N ALA A 105 16.59 -3.73 -13.23
CA ALA A 105 17.73 -3.65 -14.13
C ALA A 105 18.22 -2.20 -14.28
N TYR A 106 17.29 -1.26 -14.50
CA TYR A 106 17.62 0.17 -14.66
C TYR A 106 18.38 0.75 -13.45
N TYR A 107 17.93 0.46 -12.22
CA TYR A 107 18.56 0.95 -10.99
C TYR A 107 19.77 0.11 -10.53
N GLY A 108 20.08 -1.01 -11.21
CA GLY A 108 21.09 -1.97 -10.78
C GLY A 108 20.83 -2.47 -9.36
N ALA A 109 19.61 -2.96 -9.11
CA ALA A 109 19.15 -3.39 -7.79
C ALA A 109 19.22 -4.91 -7.62
N ASP A 110 19.57 -5.36 -6.42
CA ASP A 110 19.59 -6.77 -6.05
C ASP A 110 18.21 -7.40 -6.03
N GLU A 111 17.20 -6.66 -5.57
CA GLU A 111 15.83 -7.14 -5.40
C GLU A 111 14.80 -6.12 -5.92
N ALA A 112 13.61 -6.64 -6.25
CA ALA A 112 12.47 -5.87 -6.72
C ALA A 112 11.21 -6.26 -5.95
N TRP A 113 10.53 -5.28 -5.37
CA TRP A 113 9.37 -5.50 -4.51
C TRP A 113 8.15 -4.74 -5.04
N VAL A 114 6.96 -5.35 -4.98
CA VAL A 114 5.68 -4.64 -5.13
C VAL A 114 4.97 -4.63 -3.79
N VAL A 115 4.60 -3.44 -3.29
CA VAL A 115 3.92 -3.26 -2.01
C VAL A 115 2.53 -2.68 -2.24
N THR A 116 1.51 -3.26 -1.63
CA THR A 116 0.12 -2.79 -1.78
C THR A 116 -0.70 -2.95 -0.51
N ASN A 117 -1.71 -2.08 -0.33
CA ASN A 117 -2.76 -2.25 0.66
C ASN A 117 -3.84 -3.27 0.25
N SER A 118 -3.73 -3.87 -0.94
CA SER A 118 -4.71 -4.82 -1.48
C SER A 118 -4.12 -6.21 -1.72
N GLU A 119 -4.77 -7.02 -2.55
CA GLU A 119 -4.35 -8.34 -2.99
C GLU A 119 -3.86 -8.32 -4.45
N PHE A 120 -3.00 -9.28 -4.80
CA PHE A 120 -2.55 -9.49 -6.17
C PHE A 120 -3.52 -10.39 -6.95
N THR A 121 -3.59 -10.21 -8.27
CA THR A 121 -4.23 -11.21 -9.13
C THR A 121 -3.40 -12.50 -9.16
N LYS A 122 -4.03 -13.63 -9.53
CA LYS A 122 -3.32 -14.91 -9.67
C LYS A 122 -2.17 -14.80 -10.68
N GLN A 123 -2.41 -14.08 -11.78
CA GLN A 123 -1.44 -13.84 -12.84
C GLN A 123 -0.26 -13.00 -12.35
N ALA A 124 -0.50 -11.95 -11.57
CA ALA A 124 0.56 -11.17 -10.94
C ALA A 124 1.41 -12.04 -9.99
N GLY A 125 0.77 -12.93 -9.22
CA GLY A 125 1.47 -13.89 -8.36
C GLY A 125 2.38 -14.86 -9.10
N ILE A 126 1.90 -15.40 -10.23
CA ILE A 126 2.68 -16.30 -11.10
C ILE A 126 3.87 -15.56 -11.69
N LEU A 127 3.65 -14.37 -12.28
CA LEU A 127 4.72 -13.58 -12.88
C LEU A 127 5.72 -13.11 -11.83
N GLY A 128 5.27 -12.68 -10.66
CA GLY A 128 6.14 -12.25 -9.56
C GLY A 128 7.11 -13.35 -9.14
N SER A 129 6.60 -14.59 -9.01
CA SER A 129 7.44 -15.76 -8.73
C SER A 129 8.48 -16.01 -9.82
N ALA A 130 8.07 -15.96 -11.10
CA ALA A 130 8.96 -16.18 -12.24
C ALA A 130 10.05 -15.11 -12.38
N CYS A 131 9.73 -13.86 -12.05
CA CYS A 131 10.63 -12.71 -12.11
C CYS A 131 11.46 -12.50 -10.83
N CYS A 132 11.30 -13.35 -9.81
CA CYS A 132 11.86 -13.17 -8.47
C CYS A 132 11.51 -11.79 -7.85
N VAL A 133 10.29 -11.31 -8.11
CA VAL A 133 9.75 -10.08 -7.53
C VAL A 133 9.02 -10.43 -6.23
N LYS A 134 9.36 -9.75 -5.14
CA LYS A 134 8.70 -9.93 -3.84
C LYS A 134 7.37 -9.20 -3.82
N LEU A 135 6.28 -9.95 -3.62
CA LEU A 135 4.94 -9.40 -3.55
C LEU A 135 4.50 -9.24 -2.09
N ILE A 136 4.31 -7.99 -1.65
CA ILE A 136 3.90 -7.62 -0.29
C ILE A 136 2.46 -7.13 -0.36
N ASN A 137 1.51 -8.02 -0.07
CA ASN A 137 0.08 -7.73 -0.06
C ASN A 137 -0.38 -7.09 1.26
N ARG A 138 -1.67 -6.78 1.36
CA ARG A 138 -2.32 -6.21 2.55
C ARG A 138 -1.94 -6.91 3.85
N ASN A 139 -1.96 -8.24 3.83
CA ASN A 139 -1.71 -9.05 5.02
C ASN A 139 -0.24 -8.99 5.42
N ALA A 140 0.67 -9.17 4.46
CA ALA A 140 2.11 -9.05 4.68
C ALA A 140 2.49 -7.64 5.16
N LEU A 141 1.93 -6.60 4.53
CA LEU A 141 2.13 -5.21 4.94
C LEU A 141 1.63 -4.98 6.37
N SER A 142 0.42 -5.43 6.72
CA SER A 142 -0.10 -5.31 8.09
C SER A 142 0.82 -5.95 9.12
N GLN A 143 1.35 -7.14 8.83
CA GLN A 143 2.31 -7.82 9.71
C GLN A 143 3.62 -7.03 9.85
N MET A 144 4.12 -6.45 8.76
CA MET A 144 5.31 -5.58 8.80
C MET A 144 5.06 -4.38 9.70
N ILE A 145 3.92 -3.69 9.56
CA ILE A 145 3.58 -2.53 10.38
C ILE A 145 3.58 -2.87 11.87
N LEU A 146 2.91 -3.96 12.24
CA LEU A 146 2.85 -4.42 13.63
C LEU A 146 4.22 -4.78 14.20
N LYS A 147 5.09 -5.39 13.38
CA LYS A 147 6.44 -5.78 13.80
C LYS A 147 7.37 -4.59 13.97
N ILE A 148 7.28 -3.61 13.06
CA ILE A 148 8.15 -2.45 13.03
C ILE A 148 7.74 -1.43 14.10
N ASN A 149 6.44 -1.34 14.37
CA ASN A 149 5.83 -0.34 15.26
C ASN A 149 6.36 1.08 14.94
N PRO A 150 5.97 1.64 13.78
CA PRO A 150 6.58 2.86 13.25
C PRO A 150 6.37 4.05 14.19
N SER A 151 7.34 4.97 14.20
CA SER A 151 7.28 6.21 15.02
C SER A 151 6.14 7.14 14.62
N GLN A 152 5.65 7.00 13.38
CA GLN A 152 4.44 7.67 12.91
C GLN A 152 3.44 6.61 12.45
N THR A 153 2.21 6.74 12.91
CA THR A 153 1.11 5.85 12.53
C THR A 153 0.61 6.15 11.12
N PRO A 154 -0.04 5.19 10.42
CA PRO A 154 -0.79 5.47 9.20
C PRO A 154 -1.73 6.68 9.31
N ARG A 155 -2.42 6.82 10.45
CA ARG A 155 -3.31 7.94 10.71
C ARG A 155 -2.58 9.28 10.71
N GLU A 156 -1.46 9.39 11.41
CA GLU A 156 -0.66 10.62 11.44
C GLU A 156 -0.19 11.04 10.04
N ILE A 157 0.27 10.10 9.21
CA ILE A 157 0.65 10.41 7.82
C ILE A 157 -0.55 10.91 7.01
N TYR A 158 -1.70 10.24 7.12
CA TYR A 158 -2.91 10.67 6.42
C TYR A 158 -3.36 12.08 6.84
N GLU A 159 -3.18 12.44 8.11
CA GLU A 159 -3.53 13.75 8.65
C GLU A 159 -2.53 14.85 8.27
N THR A 160 -1.23 14.55 8.29
CA THR A 160 -0.15 15.56 8.18
C THR A 160 0.44 15.71 6.78
N VAL A 161 0.42 14.66 5.95
CA VAL A 161 0.92 14.71 4.58
C VAL A 161 -0.20 15.14 3.65
N ASN A 162 0.01 16.21 2.89
CA ASN A 162 -0.96 16.64 1.89
C ASN A 162 -0.99 15.65 0.71
N PRO A 163 -2.19 15.22 0.28
CA PRO A 163 -2.38 14.51 -0.98
C PRO A 163 -1.73 15.22 -2.17
N ALA A 164 -1.41 14.47 -3.22
CA ALA A 164 -0.87 15.03 -4.45
C ALA A 164 -1.85 16.04 -5.08
N PRO A 165 -1.37 17.19 -5.59
CA PRO A 165 -2.23 18.16 -6.27
C PRO A 165 -3.00 17.55 -7.44
N ARG A 166 -4.24 18.01 -7.66
CA ARG A 166 -5.13 17.53 -8.74
C ARG A 166 -5.87 18.68 -9.42
N GLU A 167 -6.21 18.44 -10.68
CA GLU A 167 -7.07 19.31 -11.48
C GLU A 167 -8.51 18.77 -11.55
N CYS A 168 -9.47 19.68 -11.58
CA CYS A 168 -10.88 19.35 -11.63
C CYS A 168 -11.25 18.73 -12.98
N LYS A 169 -11.74 17.49 -12.98
CA LYS A 169 -12.17 16.78 -14.21
C LYS A 169 -13.36 17.42 -14.94
N LYS A 170 -14.04 18.39 -14.32
CA LYS A 170 -15.19 19.11 -14.91
C LYS A 170 -14.80 20.45 -15.54
N CYS A 171 -13.82 21.17 -14.99
CA CYS A 171 -13.52 22.54 -15.43
C CYS A 171 -12.03 22.89 -15.50
N GLY A 172 -11.12 21.95 -15.19
CA GLY A 172 -9.68 22.14 -15.22
C GLY A 172 -9.09 22.93 -14.05
N SER A 173 -9.90 23.63 -13.24
CA SER A 173 -9.38 24.40 -12.11
C SER A 173 -8.70 23.52 -11.06
N PRO A 174 -7.70 24.03 -10.30
CA PRO A 174 -7.08 23.31 -9.19
C PRO A 174 -8.10 22.82 -8.16
N MET A 175 -7.81 21.72 -7.48
CA MET A 175 -8.65 21.19 -6.40
C MET A 175 -8.01 21.42 -5.03
N PHE A 176 -8.84 21.74 -4.03
CA PHE A 176 -8.43 21.87 -2.64
C PHE A 176 -8.90 20.68 -1.82
N VAL A 177 -8.07 20.27 -0.87
CA VAL A 177 -8.43 19.26 0.13
C VAL A 177 -9.36 19.89 1.15
N ARG A 178 -10.52 19.28 1.34
CA ARG A 178 -11.54 19.66 2.33
C ARG A 178 -11.79 18.50 3.27
N SER A 179 -12.23 18.80 4.49
CA SER A 179 -12.48 17.79 5.53
C SER A 179 -13.95 17.75 5.91
N VAL A 180 -14.50 16.55 6.09
CA VAL A 180 -15.83 16.36 6.68
C VAL A 180 -15.65 16.16 8.18
N GLN A 181 -15.97 17.19 8.98
CA GLN A 181 -15.75 17.21 10.44
C GLN A 181 -16.34 15.97 11.16
N LYS A 182 -17.49 15.47 10.72
CA LYS A 182 -18.19 14.34 11.38
C LYS A 182 -17.60 12.95 11.08
N ARG A 183 -16.75 12.81 10.04
CA ARG A 183 -16.25 11.49 9.58
C ARG A 183 -14.74 11.42 9.48
N GLU A 184 -14.00 12.47 9.83
CA GLU A 184 -12.54 12.57 9.71
C GLU A 184 -12.02 12.19 8.30
N ARG A 185 -12.89 12.34 7.28
CA ARG A 185 -12.57 12.03 5.89
C ARG A 185 -12.25 13.31 5.13
N LYS A 186 -11.15 13.26 4.39
CA LYS A 186 -10.74 14.29 3.43
C LYS A 186 -11.31 13.96 2.05
N PHE A 187 -11.55 14.99 1.25
CA PHE A 187 -11.94 14.88 -0.15
C PHE A 187 -11.42 16.08 -0.94
N PHE A 188 -11.29 15.94 -2.25
CA PHE A 188 -10.99 17.05 -3.14
C PHE A 188 -12.28 17.78 -3.53
N GLY A 189 -12.32 19.09 -3.35
CA GLY A 189 -13.35 19.97 -3.88
C GLY A 189 -12.75 20.97 -4.87
N CYS A 190 -13.49 21.25 -5.95
CA CYS A 190 -13.07 22.24 -6.93
C CYS A 190 -12.84 23.62 -6.29
N SER A 191 -11.75 24.30 -6.65
CA SER A 191 -11.45 25.66 -6.19
C SER A 191 -12.50 26.69 -6.64
N ASN A 192 -13.14 26.47 -7.80
CA ASN A 192 -14.16 27.35 -8.38
C ASN A 192 -15.58 27.16 -7.79
N TYR A 193 -15.71 26.56 -6.60
CA TYR A 193 -17.00 26.50 -5.90
C TYR A 193 -17.47 27.93 -5.53
N PRO A 194 -18.78 28.27 -5.64
CA PRO A 194 -19.92 27.40 -5.95
C PRO A 194 -20.19 27.16 -7.44
N LYS A 195 -19.48 27.84 -8.36
CA LYS A 195 -19.71 27.72 -9.82
C LYS A 195 -19.43 26.31 -10.37
N CYS A 196 -18.50 25.60 -9.74
CA CYS A 196 -18.24 24.20 -10.03
C CYS A 196 -18.29 23.38 -8.73
N THR A 197 -19.24 22.45 -8.66
CA THR A 197 -19.51 21.60 -7.48
C THR A 197 -18.83 20.23 -7.54
N TYR A 198 -17.91 20.01 -8.49
CA TYR A 198 -17.21 18.74 -8.63
C TYR A 198 -16.39 18.40 -7.39
N THR A 199 -16.54 17.18 -6.92
CA THR A 199 -15.76 16.60 -5.81
C THR A 199 -15.27 15.21 -6.17
N GLU A 200 -14.21 14.77 -5.50
CA GLU A 200 -13.76 13.39 -5.58
C GLU A 200 -13.05 12.93 -4.29
N ASN A 201 -13.02 11.63 -4.07
CA ASN A 201 -12.30 11.05 -2.93
C ASN A 201 -10.78 11.18 -3.09
N ILE A 202 -10.06 11.27 -1.97
CA ILE A 202 -8.59 11.24 -1.95
C ILE A 202 -8.08 9.90 -2.53
N ASN A 203 -8.63 8.78 -2.06
CA ASN A 203 -8.22 7.43 -2.39
C ASN A 203 -8.79 6.88 -3.72
N LYS A 204 -8.92 7.70 -4.75
CA LYS A 204 -9.66 7.31 -5.97
C LYS A 204 -8.99 6.21 -6.81
N ASP A 205 -7.66 6.04 -6.68
CA ASP A 205 -6.92 4.95 -7.35
C ASP A 205 -7.26 3.54 -6.83
#